data_AF-A0A482WFC8-F1
#
_entry.id   AF-A0A482WFC8-F1
#
_cell.length_a   1.000
_cell.length_b   1.000
_cell.length_c   1.000
_cell.angle_alpha   90.00
_cell.angle_beta   90.00
_cell.angle_gamma   90.00
#
_symmetry.space_group_name_H-M   'P 1'
#
loop_
_entity.id
_entity.type
_entity.pdbx_description
1 polymer ?
#
loop_
_entity_poly.entity_id
_entity_poly.type
_entity_poly.pdbx_seq_one_letter_code
_entity_poly.pdbx_strand_id
1 'polypeptide(L)'
;MMKGLQYLHSCTPAIIHGNLKPTNILIDSKQTVRLADFGLHKMVCTLQSDIQVAGILMHYILTGGIHPFGRSNSILMEDPSVLAPILHTTNCEANDLLTWMLEDVNNRPSIDQALR
;
A
#
# COMPACT_ATOMS: atom_id res chain seq x y z
N MET A 1 5.61 -7.18 4.32
CA MET A 1 4.87 -5.90 4.32
C MET A 1 3.51 -6.04 4.99
N MET A 2 2.55 -6.75 4.38
CA MET A 2 1.15 -6.85 4.89
C MET A 2 1.04 -7.28 6.35
N LYS A 3 1.77 -8.32 6.79
CA LYS A 3 1.80 -8.74 8.20
C LYS A 3 2.30 -7.67 9.18
N GLY A 4 3.25 -6.83 8.75
CA GLY A 4 3.74 -5.72 9.56
C GLY A 4 2.67 -4.63 9.71
N LEU A 5 1.93 -4.37 8.63
CA LEU A 5 0.83 -3.42 8.65
C LEU A 5 -0.34 -3.93 9.51
N GLN A 6 -0.62 -5.24 9.44
CA GLN A 6 -1.61 -5.90 10.29
C GLN A 6 -1.30 -5.69 11.77
N TYR A 7 -0.04 -5.88 12.16
CA TYR A 7 0.39 -5.66 13.53
C TYR A 7 0.09 -4.23 14.00
N LEU A 8 0.48 -3.22 13.21
CA LEU A 8 0.25 -1.82 13.55
C LEU A 8 -1.25 -1.50 13.67
N HIS A 9 -2.05 -1.95 12.70
CA HIS A 9 -3.50 -1.72 12.67
C HIS A 9 -4.25 -2.46 13.79
N SER A 10 -3.69 -3.56 14.30
CA SER A 10 -4.25 -4.32 15.43
C SER A 10 -3.98 -3.72 16.81
N CYS A 11 -3.09 -2.72 16.92
CA CYS A 11 -2.79 -2.07 18.20
C CYS A 11 -4.02 -1.36 18.78
N THR A 12 -3.99 -1.05 20.08
CA THR A 12 -5.05 -0.28 20.75
C THR A 12 -4.44 0.91 21.51
N PRO A 13 -4.61 2.15 21.03
CA PRO A 13 -5.28 2.52 19.78
C PRO A 13 -4.53 2.02 18.55
N ALA A 14 -5.24 1.85 17.43
CA ALA A 14 -4.65 1.40 16.17
C ALA A 14 -3.57 2.39 15.72
N ILE A 15 -2.43 1.86 15.27
CA ILE A 15 -1.32 2.68 14.77
C ILE A 15 -1.43 2.76 13.26
N ILE A 16 -1.64 3.98 12.75
CA ILE A 16 -1.56 4.27 11.31
C ILE A 16 -0.08 4.50 10.97
N HIS A 17 0.43 3.84 9.92
CA HIS A 17 1.80 4.07 9.51
C HIS A 17 1.97 5.48 8.96
N GLY A 18 1.13 5.90 8.01
CA GLY A 18 1.04 7.28 7.52
C GLY A 18 2.25 7.79 6.72
N ASN A 19 3.25 6.94 6.46
CA ASN A 19 4.47 7.29 5.74
C ASN A 19 5.10 6.07 5.06
N LEU A 20 4.25 5.24 4.45
CA LEU A 20 4.71 4.13 3.65
C LEU A 20 5.38 4.66 2.37
N LYS A 21 6.65 4.32 2.21
CA LYS A 21 7.47 4.67 1.05
C LYS A 21 8.62 3.67 0.94
N PRO A 22 9.27 3.51 -0.22
CA PRO A 22 10.34 2.53 -0.38
C PRO A 22 11.46 2.66 0.64
N THR A 23 11.82 3.89 1.03
CA THR A 23 12.88 4.16 2.02
C THR A 23 12.52 3.78 3.46
N ASN A 24 11.23 3.52 3.75
CA ASN A 24 10.74 3.06 5.04
C ASN A 24 10.39 1.57 5.05
N ILE A 25 10.66 0.88 3.93
CA ILE A 25 10.54 -0.57 3.79
C ILE A 25 11.95 -1.14 3.82
N LEU A 26 12.32 -1.70 4.96
CA LEU A 26 13.64 -2.29 5.17
C LEU A 26 13.61 -3.77 4.82
N ILE A 27 14.70 -4.28 4.26
CA ILE A 27 14.89 -5.71 4.01
C ILE A 27 16.09 -6.16 4.84
N ASP A 28 15.85 -7.11 5.74
CA ASP A 28 16.94 -7.68 6.54
C ASP A 28 17.70 -8.79 5.78
N SER A 29 18.77 -9.31 6.39
CA SER A 29 19.62 -10.35 5.79
C SER A 29 18.89 -11.67 5.47
N LYS A 30 17.69 -11.88 6.02
CA LYS A 30 16.84 -13.04 5.77
C LYS A 30 15.80 -12.75 4.68
N GLN A 31 15.96 -11.68 3.91
CA GLN A 31 14.99 -11.20 2.93
C GLN A 31 13.60 -10.92 3.54
N THR A 32 13.55 -10.63 4.84
CA THR A 32 12.30 -10.30 5.52
C THR A 32 12.06 -8.81 5.46
N VAL A 33 10.87 -8.43 4.96
CA VAL A 33 10.43 -7.04 4.89
C VAL A 33 9.99 -6.54 6.27
N ARG A 34 10.55 -5.39 6.70
CA ARG A 34 10.24 -4.68 7.95
C ARG A 34 9.77 -3.26 7.66
N LEU A 35 8.79 -2.79 8.42
CA LEU A 35 8.30 -1.41 8.37
C LEU A 35 9.06 -0.55 9.38
N ALA A 36 9.41 0.68 8.99
CA ALA A 36 10.12 1.65 9.82
C ALA A 36 9.44 3.03 9.75
N ASP A 37 9.76 3.91 10.70
CA ASP A 37 9.33 5.33 10.67
C ASP A 37 7.79 5.49 10.58
N PHE A 38 7.09 4.75 11.44
CA PHE A 38 5.63 4.78 11.60
C PHE A 38 5.20 5.58 12.83
N GLY A 39 3.98 6.14 12.82
CA GLY A 39 3.37 6.77 13.99
C GLY A 39 3.93 8.14 14.38
N LEU A 40 4.74 8.77 13.52
CA LEU A 40 5.36 10.07 13.79
C LEU A 40 4.73 11.23 12.99
N HIS A 41 3.78 10.94 12.10
CA HIS A 41 3.31 11.87 11.08
C HIS A 41 2.06 12.62 11.54
N LYS A 42 2.09 13.95 11.40
CA LYS A 42 1.01 14.86 11.81
C LYS A 42 -0.07 15.07 10.74
N MET A 43 0.07 14.44 9.57
CA MET A 43 -0.94 14.54 8.51
C MET A 43 -2.17 13.69 8.84
N VAL A 44 -3.31 14.05 8.26
CA VAL A 44 -4.54 13.26 8.35
C VAL A 44 -4.37 12.00 7.49
N CYS A 45 -3.88 10.93 8.11
CA CYS A 45 -3.79 9.60 7.50
C CYS A 45 -4.85 8.69 8.12
N THR A 46 -5.22 7.64 7.41
CA THR A 46 -6.18 6.62 7.86
C THR A 46 -5.63 5.22 7.64
N LEU A 47 -6.22 4.22 8.31
CA LEU A 47 -5.88 2.81 8.06
C LEU A 47 -6.06 2.47 6.56
N GLN A 48 -7.13 2.98 5.94
CA GLN A 48 -7.40 2.79 4.52
C GLN A 48 -6.35 3.43 3.61
N SER A 49 -5.77 4.58 3.99
CA SER A 49 -4.68 5.18 3.22
C SER A 49 -3.42 4.30 3.23
N ASP A 50 -3.12 3.63 4.35
CA ASP A 50 -1.98 2.70 4.39
C ASP A 50 -2.21 1.49 3.47
N ILE A 51 -3.45 0.96 3.41
CA ILE A 51 -3.79 -0.15 2.50
C ILE A 51 -3.55 0.24 1.05
N GLN A 52 -3.99 1.42 0.63
CA GLN A 52 -3.80 1.88 -0.74
C GLN A 52 -2.33 2.05 -1.08
N VAL A 53 -1.56 2.71 -0.22
CA VAL A 53 -0.12 2.91 -0.45
C VAL A 53 0.62 1.56 -0.45
N ALA A 54 0.23 0.62 0.41
CA ALA A 54 0.75 -0.74 0.38
C ALA A 54 0.46 -1.44 -0.96
N GLY A 55 -0.73 -1.25 -1.53
CA GLY A 55 -1.11 -1.77 -2.85
C GLY A 55 -0.25 -1.17 -3.97
N ILE A 56 -0.07 0.16 -3.95
CA ILE A 56 0.80 0.87 -4.90
C ILE A 56 2.24 0.34 -4.84
N LEU A 57 2.79 0.21 -3.63
CA LEU A 57 4.16 -0.26 -3.43
C LEU A 57 4.31 -1.72 -3.83
N MET A 58 3.30 -2.56 -3.56
CA MET A 58 3.31 -3.97 -3.98
C MET A 58 3.31 -4.09 -5.50
N HIS A 59 2.46 -3.36 -6.22
CA HIS A 59 2.48 -3.33 -7.69
C HIS A 59 3.84 -2.83 -8.21
N TYR A 60 4.37 -1.75 -7.63
CA TYR A 60 5.68 -1.21 -8.01
C TYR A 60 6.80 -2.24 -7.89
N ILE A 61 6.83 -2.99 -6.77
CA ILE A 61 7.82 -4.04 -6.54
C ILE A 61 7.63 -5.20 -7.53
N LEU A 62 6.38 -5.67 -7.71
CA LEU A 62 6.07 -6.82 -8.57
C LEU A 62 6.33 -6.56 -10.05
N THR A 63 6.19 -5.31 -10.49
CA THR A 63 6.42 -4.91 -11.89
C THR A 63 7.85 -4.43 -12.16
N GLY A 64 8.72 -4.41 -11.15
CA GLY A 64 10.09 -3.93 -11.30
C GLY A 64 10.18 -2.41 -11.49
N GLY A 65 9.22 -1.65 -10.96
CA GLY A 65 9.26 -0.19 -10.90
C GLY A 65 8.22 0.54 -11.75
N ILE A 66 7.14 -0.13 -12.15
CA ILE A 66 6.02 0.53 -12.82
C ILE A 66 5.03 0.99 -11.76
N HIS A 67 4.65 2.27 -11.78
CA HIS A 67 3.61 2.77 -10.90
C HIS A 67 2.22 2.44 -11.47
N PRO A 68 1.24 2.02 -10.67
CA PRO A 68 -0.08 1.58 -11.17
C PRO A 68 -0.86 2.70 -11.86
N PHE A 69 -0.53 3.97 -11.60
CA PHE A 69 -1.14 5.12 -12.28
C PHE A 69 -0.23 5.73 -13.37
N GLY A 70 0.75 4.98 -13.89
CA GLY A 70 1.63 5.43 -14.96
C GLY A 70 2.86 6.24 -14.50
N ARG A 71 3.64 6.76 -15.47
CA ARG A 71 4.98 7.35 -15.23
C ARG A 71 5.04 8.87 -15.13
N SER A 72 3.93 9.59 -15.31
CA SER A 72 3.96 11.05 -15.39
C SER A 72 3.79 11.71 -14.01
N ASN A 73 4.66 12.65 -13.66
CA ASN A 73 4.55 13.47 -12.46
C ASN A 73 3.24 14.28 -12.41
N SER A 74 2.60 14.54 -13.58
CA SER A 74 1.29 15.20 -13.64
C SER A 74 0.17 14.34 -13.06
N ILE A 75 0.31 13.01 -13.10
CA ILE A 75 -0.69 12.06 -12.59
C ILE A 75 -0.66 11.96 -11.06
N LEU A 76 0.51 12.21 -10.45
CA LEU A 76 0.66 12.26 -8.98
C LEU A 76 -0.08 13.45 -8.32
N MET A 77 -0.56 14.41 -9.13
CA MET A 77 -1.33 15.58 -8.70
C MET A 77 -2.84 15.42 -8.96
N GLU A 78 -3.24 14.41 -9.73
CA GLU A 78 -4.65 14.10 -9.96
C GLU A 78 -5.17 13.21 -8.83
N ASP A 79 -6.43 13.38 -8.45
CA ASP A 79 -7.06 12.60 -7.41
C ASP A 79 -6.97 11.10 -7.78
N PRO A 80 -6.27 10.26 -6.99
CA PRO A 80 -6.14 8.83 -7.31
C PRO A 80 -7.48 8.11 -7.44
N SER A 81 -8.57 8.66 -6.91
CA SER A 81 -9.93 8.10 -7.06
C SER A 81 -10.52 8.27 -8.47
N VAL A 82 -9.99 9.17 -9.32
CA VAL A 82 -10.48 9.32 -10.71
C VAL A 82 -9.69 8.51 -11.74
N LEU A 83 -8.66 7.79 -11.30
CA LEU A 83 -7.80 7.01 -12.20
C LEU A 83 -7.99 5.52 -11.95
N ALA A 84 -8.28 4.77 -13.01
CA ALA A 84 -8.27 3.31 -12.95
C ALA A 84 -6.81 2.82 -12.90
N PRO A 85 -6.45 1.94 -11.95
CA PRO A 85 -5.09 1.41 -11.87
C PRO A 85 -4.78 0.51 -13.07
N ILE A 86 -3.62 0.73 -13.68
CA ILE A 86 -3.07 -0.08 -14.76
C ILE A 86 -2.21 -1.19 -14.15
N LEU A 87 -2.85 -2.33 -13.88
CA LEU A 87 -2.19 -3.49 -13.31
C LEU A 87 -1.44 -4.26 -14.42
N HIS A 88 -0.12 -4.33 -14.29
CA HIS A 88 0.77 -4.98 -15.26
C HIS A 88 1.42 -6.24 -14.70
N THR A 89 0.89 -6.81 -13.61
CA THR A 89 1.48 -8.00 -13.02
C THR A 89 1.05 -9.25 -13.80
N THR A 90 1.92 -10.25 -13.88
CA THR A 90 1.64 -11.53 -14.53
C THR A 90 0.87 -12.51 -13.64
N ASN A 91 0.53 -12.12 -12.41
CA ASN A 91 -0.12 -12.97 -11.43
C ASN A 91 -1.58 -12.50 -11.22
N CYS A 92 -2.55 -13.32 -11.62
CA CYS A 92 -3.97 -12.99 -11.50
C CYS A 92 -4.44 -12.82 -10.05
N GLU A 93 -3.98 -13.67 -9.12
CA GLU A 93 -4.30 -13.54 -7.70
C GLU A 93 -3.77 -12.22 -7.12
N ALA A 94 -2.55 -11.84 -7.53
CA ALA A 94 -1.99 -10.54 -7.16
C ALA A 94 -2.79 -9.39 -7.77
N ASN A 95 -3.24 -9.51 -9.02
CA ASN A 95 -4.06 -8.48 -9.67
C ASN A 95 -5.41 -8.29 -8.97
N ASP A 96 -6.09 -9.36 -8.55
CA ASP A 96 -7.37 -9.26 -7.84
C ASP A 96 -7.20 -8.53 -6.50
N LEU A 97 -6.18 -8.91 -5.73
CA LEU A 97 -5.85 -8.25 -4.46
C LEU A 97 -5.46 -6.78 -4.68
N LEU A 98 -4.61 -6.49 -5.66
CA LEU A 98 -4.17 -5.12 -5.97
C LEU A 98 -5.33 -4.24 -6.42
N THR A 99 -6.25 -4.77 -7.22
CA THR A 99 -7.48 -4.05 -7.61
C THR A 99 -8.26 -3.67 -6.36
N TRP A 100 -8.50 -4.63 -5.48
CA TRP A 100 -9.27 -4.40 -4.25
C TRP A 100 -8.60 -3.38 -3.31
N MET A 101 -7.27 -3.44 -3.17
CA MET A 101 -6.50 -2.49 -2.35
C MET A 101 -6.45 -1.06 -2.93
N LEU A 102 -6.59 -0.92 -4.25
CA LEU A 102 -6.56 0.37 -4.96
C LEU A 102 -7.96 0.96 -5.20
N GLU A 103 -9.01 0.24 -4.82
CA GLU A 103 -10.41 0.69 -4.91
C GLU A 103 -10.69 1.91 -4.01
N ASP A 104 -11.88 2.50 -4.20
CA ASP A 104 -12.42 3.55 -3.35
C ASP A 104 -12.38 3.21 -1.87
N VAL A 105 -12.23 4.24 -1.03
CA VAL A 105 -12.09 4.12 0.43
C VAL A 105 -13.19 3.27 1.09
N ASN A 106 -14.40 3.28 0.52
CA ASN A 106 -15.57 2.55 1.02
C ASN A 106 -15.54 1.05 0.69
N ASN A 107 -14.88 0.66 -0.41
CA ASN A 107 -14.83 -0.72 -0.89
C ASN A 107 -13.49 -1.41 -0.61
N ARG A 108 -12.46 -0.61 -0.29
CA ARG A 108 -11.11 -1.07 0.01
C ARG A 108 -11.07 -1.99 1.24
N PRO A 109 -10.35 -3.12 1.18
CA PRO A 109 -10.32 -4.07 2.28
C PRO A 109 -9.60 -3.50 3.49
N SER A 110 -9.96 -3.98 4.67
CA SER A 110 -9.08 -3.89 5.83
C SER A 110 -7.86 -4.81 5.65
N ILE A 111 -6.84 -4.60 6.47
CA ILE A 111 -5.64 -5.45 6.43
C ILE A 111 -5.95 -6.92 6.74
N ASP A 112 -6.93 -7.20 7.60
CA ASP A 112 -7.34 -8.55 7.94
C ASP A 112 -8.13 -9.23 6.82
N GLN A 113 -8.87 -8.46 6.02
CA GLN A 113 -9.55 -8.98 4.83
C GLN A 113 -8.54 -9.29 3.71
N ALA A 114 -7.54 -8.42 3.52
CA ALA A 114 -6.50 -8.58 2.51
C ALA A 114 -5.52 -9.74 2.77
N LEU A 115 -5.51 -10.30 4.00
CA LEU A 115 -4.65 -11.41 4.41
C LEU A 115 -5.37 -12.77 4.50
N ARG A 116 -6.67 -12.82 4.20
CA ARG A 116 -7.46 -14.05 4.14
C ARG A 116 -7.33 -14.72 2.78
#